data_AF-A0A6G1L569-F1
#
_entry.id   AF-A0A6G1L569-F1
#
_cell.length_a   1.000
_cell.length_b   1.000
_cell.length_c   1.000
_cell.angle_alpha   90.00
_cell.angle_beta   90.00
_cell.angle_gamma   90.00
#
_symmetry.space_group_name_H-M   'P 1'
#
loop_
_entity.id
_entity.type
_entity.pdbx_description
1 polymer ?
#
loop_
_entity_poly.entity_id
_entity_poly.type
_entity_poly.pdbx_seq_one_letter_code
_entity_poly.pdbx_strand_id
1 'polypeptide(L)'
;MQSEDDESDDELILDIGKPWRKGPTPAQFTFLVPTDKNGGTEEKHLDGPYDFFKTRDVKAANKLRSQAIRRAKQRAWGKDDYPKARPSVEDRKYLDKHNELIKKLYEDYAKKHNNTRMSTGQLAAAFNRHFPNEEDRTDASLASHIDRRPELKAVKLKYSLA
;
A
#
# COMPACT_ATOMS: atom_id res chain seq x y z
N MET A 1 -0.21 72.31 -18.89
CA MET A 1 -0.88 71.85 -20.12
C MET A 1 -0.80 70.34 -20.13
N GLN A 2 -1.87 69.68 -19.70
CA GLN A 2 -2.11 68.25 -19.87
C GLN A 2 -3.35 68.19 -20.76
N SER A 3 -3.22 67.62 -21.95
CA SER A 3 -4.32 67.38 -22.88
C SER A 3 -4.84 65.95 -22.72
N GLU A 4 -6.15 65.86 -22.96
CA GLU A 4 -7.11 64.79 -22.76
C GLU A 4 -6.93 63.60 -23.74
N ASP A 5 -7.88 62.67 -23.63
CA ASP A 5 -8.35 61.71 -24.64
C ASP A 5 -7.79 60.28 -24.52
N ASP A 6 -8.57 59.21 -24.65
CA ASP A 6 -10.02 59.00 -24.66
C ASP A 6 -10.22 57.46 -24.62
N GLU A 7 -11.45 57.07 -24.38
CA GLU A 7 -11.99 55.73 -24.17
C GLU A 7 -11.67 54.63 -25.21
N SER A 8 -11.95 53.40 -24.74
CA SER A 8 -12.51 52.25 -25.47
C SER A 8 -11.52 51.41 -26.29
N ASP A 9 -11.21 50.20 -25.83
CA ASP A 9 -12.01 48.96 -25.96
C ASP A 9 -12.03 48.43 -27.39
N ASP A 10 -11.43 47.23 -27.51
CA ASP A 10 -11.70 46.19 -28.49
C ASP A 10 -11.34 46.54 -29.96
N GLU A 11 -10.66 45.71 -30.76
CA GLU A 11 -10.73 44.27 -30.90
C GLU A 11 -9.41 43.74 -31.49
N LEU A 12 -8.68 42.91 -30.75
CA LEU A 12 -7.80 41.93 -31.39
C LEU A 12 -8.63 40.66 -31.56
N ILE A 13 -9.18 40.53 -32.76
CA ILE A 13 -9.95 39.38 -33.23
C ILE A 13 -9.12 38.11 -32.98
N LEU A 14 -9.55 37.37 -31.95
CA LEU A 14 -9.12 36.01 -31.67
C LEU A 14 -9.75 35.10 -32.71
N ASP A 15 -8.93 34.58 -33.61
CA ASP A 15 -9.36 33.52 -34.52
C ASP A 15 -9.47 32.19 -33.74
N ILE A 16 -10.69 31.67 -33.69
CA ILE A 16 -11.14 30.63 -32.76
C ILE A 16 -10.88 29.24 -33.36
N GLY A 17 -10.07 28.45 -32.66
CA GLY A 17 -9.83 27.04 -33.00
C GLY A 17 -9.86 25.99 -31.88
N LYS A 18 -9.99 26.37 -30.58
CA LYS A 18 -10.33 25.54 -29.36
C LYS A 18 -9.46 24.30 -29.00
N PRO A 19 -9.44 23.81 -27.73
CA PRO A 19 -9.46 24.45 -26.40
C PRO A 19 -8.01 24.78 -25.95
N TRP A 20 -7.71 25.61 -24.96
CA TRP A 20 -7.59 25.27 -23.53
C TRP A 20 -7.82 26.54 -22.70
N ARG A 21 -8.94 26.63 -21.99
CA ARG A 21 -9.18 27.73 -21.04
C ARG A 21 -8.30 27.51 -19.81
N LYS A 22 -7.32 28.40 -19.63
CA LYS A 22 -6.67 28.79 -18.35
C LYS A 22 -6.50 27.64 -17.34
N GLY A 23 -5.84 26.58 -17.76
CA GLY A 23 -5.34 25.52 -16.89
C GLY A 23 -3.83 25.37 -17.12
N PRO A 24 -3.09 24.87 -16.12
CA PRO A 24 -1.66 24.59 -16.26
C PRO A 24 -1.43 23.68 -17.47
N THR A 25 -0.44 24.03 -18.29
CA THR A 25 -0.02 23.22 -19.44
C THR A 25 0.25 21.79 -18.96
N PRO A 26 -0.28 20.74 -19.61
CA PRO A 26 0.08 19.37 -19.25
C PRO A 26 1.59 19.19 -19.39
N ALA A 27 2.29 19.15 -18.25
CA ALA A 27 3.72 18.99 -18.24
C ALA A 27 4.05 17.52 -18.46
N GLN A 28 5.01 17.25 -19.34
CA GLN A 28 5.57 15.92 -19.47
C GLN A 28 6.27 15.58 -18.16
N PHE A 29 5.85 14.49 -17.52
CA PHE A 29 6.45 14.05 -16.27
C PHE A 29 7.70 13.23 -16.57
N THR A 30 8.87 13.82 -16.35
CA THR A 30 10.17 13.15 -16.52
C THR A 30 10.62 12.52 -15.20
N PHE A 31 11.11 11.29 -15.25
CA PHE A 31 11.67 10.59 -14.10
C PHE A 31 12.79 9.62 -14.49
N LEU A 32 13.75 9.47 -13.59
CA LEU A 32 14.84 8.53 -13.76
C LEU A 32 14.41 7.10 -13.40
N VAL A 33 14.81 6.18 -14.25
CA VAL A 33 14.53 4.75 -14.12
C VAL A 33 15.86 4.00 -14.13
N PRO A 34 16.12 3.12 -13.16
CA PRO A 34 17.37 2.37 -13.12
C PRO A 34 17.44 1.37 -14.29
N THR A 35 18.59 1.32 -14.96
CA THR A 35 18.88 0.43 -16.10
C THR A 35 19.68 -0.80 -15.69
N ASP A 36 20.51 -0.70 -14.66
CA ASP A 36 21.34 -1.78 -14.15
C ASP A 36 21.42 -1.79 -12.61
N LYS A 37 22.13 -2.78 -12.05
CA LYS A 37 22.42 -2.89 -10.60
C LYS A 37 23.49 -1.91 -10.11
N ASN A 38 24.30 -1.37 -11.01
CA ASN A 38 25.55 -0.68 -10.69
C ASN A 38 25.41 0.86 -10.73
N GLY A 39 24.20 1.37 -10.95
CA GLY A 39 23.88 2.80 -10.83
C GLY A 39 23.50 3.49 -12.13
N GLY A 40 23.40 2.76 -13.26
CA GLY A 40 22.89 3.30 -14.51
C GLY A 40 21.42 3.74 -14.38
N THR A 41 21.11 4.92 -14.94
CA THR A 41 19.74 5.44 -15.01
C THR A 41 19.42 5.97 -16.40
N GLU A 42 18.17 5.84 -16.81
CA GLU A 42 17.61 6.36 -18.06
C GLU A 42 16.45 7.30 -17.71
N GLU A 43 16.35 8.43 -18.42
CA GLU A 43 15.20 9.33 -18.32
C GLU A 43 14.00 8.74 -19.06
N LYS A 44 12.85 8.71 -18.39
CA LYS A 44 11.57 8.35 -19.01
C LYS A 44 10.56 9.46 -18.84
N HIS A 45 9.75 9.62 -19.88
CA HIS A 45 8.62 10.54 -19.89
C HIS A 45 7.33 9.73 -19.74
N LEU A 46 6.40 10.20 -18.89
CA LEU A 46 5.02 9.73 -18.93
C LEU A 46 4.26 10.58 -19.93
N ASP A 47 3.84 9.95 -21.03
CA ASP A 47 2.92 10.57 -21.97
C ASP A 47 1.52 10.64 -21.33
N GLY A 48 0.98 11.85 -21.25
CA GLY A 48 -0.39 12.07 -20.79
C GLY A 48 -0.61 13.50 -20.30
N PRO A 49 -1.84 14.03 -20.43
CA PRO A 49 -2.18 15.33 -19.89
C PRO A 49 -2.37 15.22 -18.36
N TYR A 50 -1.30 15.40 -17.59
CA TYR A 50 -1.36 15.46 -16.14
C TYR A 50 -1.54 16.90 -15.68
N ASP A 51 -2.65 17.17 -15.01
CA ASP A 51 -2.86 18.42 -14.30
C ASP A 51 -2.24 18.32 -12.90
N PHE A 52 -1.05 18.88 -12.72
CA PHE A 52 -0.32 18.81 -11.44
C PHE A 52 -0.98 19.63 -10.32
N PHE A 53 -2.00 20.42 -10.62
CA PHE A 53 -2.77 21.15 -9.62
C PHE A 53 -3.92 20.30 -9.06
N LYS A 54 -4.24 19.17 -9.71
CA LYS A 54 -5.21 18.20 -9.21
C LYS A 54 -4.51 17.06 -8.48
N THR A 55 -4.79 16.93 -7.19
CA THR A 55 -4.25 15.85 -6.34
C THR A 55 -4.50 14.45 -6.92
N ARG A 56 -5.63 14.23 -7.61
CA ARG A 56 -5.96 12.95 -8.27
C ARG A 56 -4.95 12.60 -9.37
N ASP A 57 -4.62 13.56 -10.20
CA ASP A 57 -3.77 13.35 -11.37
C ASP A 57 -2.29 13.25 -10.95
N VAL A 58 -1.89 13.99 -9.90
CA VAL A 58 -0.59 13.80 -9.23
C VAL A 58 -0.46 12.38 -8.63
N LYS A 59 -1.52 11.86 -7.98
CA LYS A 59 -1.52 10.49 -7.46
C LYS A 59 -1.43 9.45 -8.59
N ALA A 60 -2.13 9.68 -9.70
CA ALA A 60 -2.08 8.81 -10.88
C ALA A 60 -0.68 8.79 -11.52
N ALA A 61 -0.08 9.97 -11.74
CA ALA A 61 1.28 10.10 -12.28
C ALA A 61 2.32 9.42 -11.37
N ASN A 62 2.26 9.65 -10.06
CA ASN A 62 3.16 9.01 -9.10
C ASN A 62 2.99 7.48 -9.08
N LYS A 63 1.76 6.97 -9.18
CA LYS A 63 1.50 5.53 -9.26
C LYS A 63 2.16 4.91 -10.50
N LEU A 64 2.01 5.56 -11.66
CA LEU A 64 2.63 5.11 -12.92
C LEU A 64 4.16 5.16 -12.84
N ARG A 65 4.73 6.26 -12.32
CA ARG A 65 6.16 6.40 -12.03
C ARG A 65 6.68 5.25 -11.17
N SER A 66 6.05 5.02 -10.01
CA SER A 66 6.45 3.95 -9.09
C SER A 66 6.37 2.57 -9.75
N GLN A 67 5.36 2.32 -10.58
CA GLN A 67 5.22 1.06 -11.31
C GLN A 67 6.31 0.88 -12.37
N ALA A 68 6.66 1.94 -13.11
CA ALA A 68 7.73 1.92 -14.10
C ALA A 68 9.10 1.67 -13.45
N ILE A 69 9.43 2.39 -12.37
CA ILE A 69 10.65 2.18 -11.59
C ILE A 69 10.70 0.75 -11.05
N ARG A 70 9.59 0.24 -10.49
CA ARG A 70 9.49 -1.13 -9.98
C ARG A 70 9.79 -2.16 -11.07
N ARG A 71 9.16 -2.04 -12.23
CA ARG A 71 9.37 -2.95 -13.37
C ARG A 71 10.81 -2.90 -13.86
N ALA A 72 11.41 -1.72 -13.93
CA ALA A 72 12.79 -1.58 -14.38
C ALA A 72 13.78 -2.17 -13.39
N LYS A 73 13.61 -1.91 -12.08
CA LYS A 73 14.40 -2.57 -11.03
C LYS A 73 14.25 -4.09 -11.10
N GLN A 74 13.05 -4.62 -11.33
CA GLN A 74 12.85 -6.06 -11.50
C GLN A 74 13.62 -6.63 -12.70
N ARG A 75 13.69 -5.91 -13.82
CA ARG A 75 14.47 -6.33 -15.00
C ARG A 75 15.98 -6.24 -14.75
N ALA A 76 16.43 -5.09 -14.25
CA ALA A 76 17.83 -4.82 -13.98
C ALA A 76 18.39 -5.78 -12.93
N TRP A 77 17.58 -6.12 -11.91
CA TRP A 77 18.07 -6.87 -10.76
C TRP A 77 17.86 -8.39 -10.86
N GLY A 78 17.03 -8.85 -11.79
CA GLY A 78 16.63 -10.24 -11.86
C GLY A 78 15.62 -10.62 -10.78
N LYS A 79 14.95 -11.77 -10.97
CA LYS A 79 13.87 -12.23 -10.10
C LYS A 79 14.34 -12.55 -8.67
N ASP A 80 15.62 -12.89 -8.51
CA ASP A 80 16.18 -13.40 -7.26
C ASP A 80 16.70 -12.29 -6.33
N ASP A 81 17.24 -11.19 -6.89
CA ASP A 81 17.73 -10.05 -6.09
C ASP A 81 16.70 -8.92 -5.93
N TYR A 82 15.60 -8.94 -6.70
CA TYR A 82 14.51 -8.02 -6.43
C TYR A 82 13.73 -8.52 -5.21
N PRO A 83 13.71 -7.77 -4.08
CA PRO A 83 13.04 -8.24 -2.87
C PRO A 83 11.59 -8.58 -3.22
N LYS A 84 11.22 -9.85 -3.02
CA LYS A 84 9.84 -10.33 -3.23
C LYS A 84 8.92 -9.35 -2.51
N ALA A 85 7.96 -8.80 -3.25
CA ALA A 85 6.99 -7.86 -2.72
C ALA A 85 6.11 -8.58 -1.69
N ARG A 86 6.62 -8.64 -0.45
CA ARG A 86 6.14 -9.43 0.68
C ARG A 86 6.41 -10.94 0.53
N PRO A 87 6.77 -11.64 1.62
CA PRO A 87 6.78 -13.11 1.63
C PRO A 87 5.39 -13.59 1.20
N SER A 88 5.33 -14.62 0.35
CA SER A 88 4.08 -15.21 -0.11
C SER A 88 3.15 -15.43 1.08
N VAL A 89 1.86 -15.12 0.90
CA VAL A 89 0.84 -15.45 1.90
C VAL A 89 0.53 -16.96 1.87
N GLU A 90 0.96 -17.65 0.81
CA GLU A 90 0.67 -19.08 0.61
C GLU A 90 1.39 -20.00 1.59
N ASP A 91 2.61 -19.65 2.03
CA ASP A 91 3.37 -20.40 3.04
C ASP A 91 2.82 -20.17 4.47
N ARG A 92 1.94 -19.17 4.63
CA ARG A 92 1.33 -18.78 5.91
C ARG A 92 -0.15 -19.16 5.99
N LYS A 93 -0.54 -20.24 5.32
CA LYS A 93 -1.90 -20.76 5.39
C LYS A 93 -2.18 -21.34 6.79
N TYR A 94 -3.20 -20.80 7.42
CA TYR A 94 -3.78 -21.37 8.62
C TYR A 94 -4.76 -22.48 8.23
N LEU A 95 -4.53 -23.67 8.78
CA LEU A 95 -5.36 -24.85 8.65
C LEU A 95 -6.45 -24.87 9.72
N ASP A 96 -7.48 -25.69 9.56
CA ASP A 96 -8.57 -25.77 10.54
C ASP A 96 -8.09 -26.23 11.91
N LYS A 97 -7.11 -27.15 11.96
CA LYS A 97 -6.43 -27.55 13.21
C LYS A 97 -5.78 -26.37 13.96
N HIS A 98 -5.32 -25.35 13.23
CA HIS A 98 -4.75 -24.14 13.83
C HIS A 98 -5.83 -23.29 14.48
N ASN A 99 -7.00 -23.18 13.83
CA ASN A 99 -8.14 -22.44 14.36
C ASN A 99 -8.66 -23.09 15.64
N GLU A 100 -8.79 -24.41 15.66
CA GLU A 100 -9.20 -25.16 16.86
C GLU A 100 -8.22 -24.97 18.02
N LEU A 101 -6.92 -25.05 17.76
CA LEU A 101 -5.91 -24.80 18.79
C LEU A 101 -6.03 -23.38 19.35
N ILE A 102 -6.16 -22.37 18.50
CA ILE A 102 -6.28 -20.97 18.94
C ILE A 102 -7.50 -20.79 19.86
N LYS A 103 -8.65 -21.37 19.52
CA LYS A 103 -9.84 -21.33 20.39
C LYS A 103 -9.55 -21.98 21.74
N LYS A 104 -9.00 -23.18 21.73
CA LYS A 104 -8.66 -23.93 22.94
C LYS A 104 -7.68 -23.17 23.85
N LEU A 105 -6.65 -22.55 23.27
CA LEU A 105 -5.68 -21.75 24.02
C LEU A 105 -6.34 -20.55 24.71
N TYR A 106 -7.25 -19.85 24.04
CA TYR A 106 -8.02 -18.77 24.66
C TYR A 106 -8.92 -19.28 25.79
N GLU A 107 -9.65 -20.37 25.58
CA GLU A 107 -10.57 -20.94 26.57
C GLU A 107 -9.82 -21.47 27.81
N ASP A 108 -8.71 -22.18 27.61
CA ASP A 108 -7.89 -22.73 28.70
C ASP A 108 -7.19 -21.63 29.48
N TYR A 109 -6.74 -20.56 28.82
CA TYR A 109 -6.17 -19.39 29.49
C TYR A 109 -7.24 -18.66 30.31
N ALA A 110 -8.42 -18.42 29.73
CA ALA A 110 -9.52 -17.77 30.41
C ALA A 110 -9.97 -18.54 31.67
N LYS A 111 -10.06 -19.87 31.62
CA LYS A 111 -10.38 -20.72 32.79
C LYS A 111 -9.36 -20.56 33.93
N LYS A 112 -8.08 -20.37 33.60
CA LYS A 112 -6.99 -20.24 34.58
C LYS A 112 -6.83 -18.82 35.13
N HIS A 113 -7.23 -17.82 34.35
CA HIS A 113 -6.97 -16.41 34.62
C HIS A 113 -8.25 -15.58 34.73
N ASN A 114 -9.27 -16.08 35.43
CA ASN A 114 -10.52 -15.36 35.72
C ASN A 114 -11.19 -14.72 34.49
N ASN A 115 -11.40 -15.50 33.43
CA ASN A 115 -11.98 -15.06 32.16
C ASN A 115 -11.18 -13.97 31.42
N THR A 116 -9.92 -13.75 31.78
CA THR A 116 -9.04 -12.80 31.10
C THR A 116 -8.56 -13.35 29.76
N ARG A 117 -8.39 -12.45 28.80
CA ARG A 117 -7.83 -12.75 27.48
C ARG A 117 -6.33 -13.07 27.52
N MET A 118 -5.92 -14.10 26.78
CA MET A 118 -4.51 -14.35 26.47
C MET A 118 -3.92 -13.26 25.57
N SER A 119 -2.75 -12.73 25.90
CA SER A 119 -2.05 -11.79 25.01
C SER A 119 -1.60 -12.48 23.72
N THR A 120 -1.44 -11.71 22.63
CA THR A 120 -1.03 -12.25 21.34
C THR A 120 0.39 -12.83 21.36
N GLY A 121 1.30 -12.28 22.17
CA GLY A 121 2.65 -12.83 22.34
C GLY A 121 2.67 -14.15 23.08
N GLN A 122 1.85 -14.29 24.13
CA GLN A 122 1.67 -15.58 24.80
C GLN A 122 1.05 -16.61 23.85
N LEU A 123 0.06 -16.19 23.06
CA LEU A 123 -0.60 -17.07 22.10
C LEU A 123 0.39 -17.56 21.03
N ALA A 124 1.23 -16.68 20.49
CA ALA A 124 2.27 -17.05 19.53
C ALA A 124 3.26 -18.07 20.11
N ALA A 125 3.75 -17.82 21.33
CA ALA A 125 4.65 -18.75 22.02
C ALA A 125 4.00 -20.12 22.26
N ALA A 126 2.72 -20.16 22.65
CA ALA A 126 1.99 -21.41 22.85
C ALA A 126 1.69 -22.14 21.53
N PHE A 127 1.37 -21.39 20.47
CA PHE A 127 1.09 -21.92 19.14
C PHE A 127 2.33 -22.61 18.54
N ASN A 128 3.48 -21.93 18.56
CA ASN A 128 4.71 -22.46 17.97
C ASN A 128 5.24 -23.69 18.75
N ARG A 129 4.97 -23.79 20.05
CA ARG A 129 5.26 -25.02 20.83
C ARG A 129 4.43 -26.23 20.38
N HIS A 130 3.19 -26.01 19.94
CA HIS A 130 2.31 -27.08 19.46
C HIS A 130 2.60 -27.49 18.01
N PHE A 131 3.15 -26.58 17.20
CA PHE A 131 3.51 -26.83 15.81
C PHE A 131 5.01 -26.56 15.55
N PRO A 132 5.93 -27.32 16.18
CA PRO A 132 7.36 -27.04 16.10
C PRO A 132 7.98 -27.28 14.71
N ASN A 133 7.31 -28.05 13.87
CA ASN A 133 7.76 -28.37 12.51
C ASN A 133 7.18 -27.41 11.45
N GLU A 134 6.40 -26.42 11.86
CA GLU A 134 5.83 -25.41 10.97
C GLU A 134 6.58 -24.08 11.12
N GLU A 135 6.45 -23.19 10.13
CA GLU A 135 7.07 -21.87 10.20
C GLU A 135 6.51 -21.06 11.37
N ASP A 136 7.42 -20.53 12.20
CA ASP A 136 7.07 -19.76 13.39
C ASP A 136 6.07 -18.65 13.08
N ARG A 137 4.96 -18.65 13.81
CA ARG A 137 3.97 -17.60 13.73
C ARG A 137 4.36 -16.46 14.65
N THR A 138 4.34 -15.25 14.09
CA THR A 138 4.56 -14.02 14.87
C THR A 138 3.25 -13.51 15.45
N ASP A 139 3.34 -12.73 16.52
CA ASP A 139 2.21 -12.06 17.18
C ASP A 139 1.32 -11.31 16.19
N ALA A 140 1.94 -10.57 15.27
CA ALA A 140 1.24 -9.80 14.24
C ALA A 140 0.50 -10.71 13.24
N SER A 141 1.09 -11.86 12.90
CA SER A 141 0.49 -12.82 11.98
C SER A 141 -0.75 -13.49 12.59
N LEU A 142 -0.68 -13.88 13.86
CA LEU A 142 -1.80 -14.48 14.59
C LEU A 142 -2.90 -13.45 14.86
N ALA A 143 -2.53 -12.24 15.30
CA ALA A 143 -3.49 -11.16 15.52
C ALA A 143 -4.29 -10.87 14.23
N SER A 144 -3.59 -10.72 13.11
CA SER A 144 -4.23 -10.48 11.82
C SER A 144 -5.10 -11.66 11.35
N HIS A 145 -4.75 -12.90 11.69
CA HIS A 145 -5.55 -14.08 11.33
C HIS A 145 -6.84 -14.16 12.16
N ILE A 146 -6.72 -13.97 13.48
CA ILE A 146 -7.84 -13.96 14.42
C ILE A 146 -8.85 -12.88 14.05
N ASP A 147 -8.39 -11.67 13.72
CA ASP A 147 -9.30 -10.56 13.40
C ASP A 147 -10.04 -10.74 12.05
N ARG A 148 -9.55 -11.60 11.16
CA ARG A 148 -10.17 -11.93 9.86
C ARG A 148 -11.16 -13.09 9.92
N ARG A 149 -11.10 -13.92 10.97
CA ARG A 149 -11.94 -15.12 11.13
C ARG A 149 -13.05 -14.82 12.15
N PRO A 150 -14.33 -14.77 11.74
CA PRO A 150 -15.44 -14.41 12.64
C PRO A 150 -15.48 -15.25 13.92
N GLU A 151 -15.25 -16.56 13.80
CA GLU A 151 -15.27 -17.48 14.93
C GLU A 151 -14.12 -17.25 15.93
N LEU A 152 -12.92 -16.91 15.46
CA LEU A 152 -11.79 -16.61 16.34
C LEU A 152 -11.93 -15.22 16.97
N LYS A 153 -12.42 -14.26 16.20
CA LYS A 153 -12.72 -12.92 16.69
C LYS A 153 -13.76 -12.93 17.80
N ALA A 154 -14.81 -13.74 17.67
CA ALA A 154 -15.82 -13.90 18.71
C ALA A 154 -15.22 -14.43 20.02
N VAL A 155 -14.36 -15.46 19.94
CA VAL A 155 -13.66 -16.00 21.12
C VAL A 155 -12.74 -14.96 21.76
N LYS A 156 -11.96 -14.25 20.95
CA LYS A 156 -11.10 -13.14 21.42
C LYS A 156 -11.92 -12.09 22.17
N LEU A 157 -13.06 -11.67 21.62
CA LEU A 157 -13.92 -10.63 22.22
C LEU A 157 -14.63 -11.09 23.48
N LYS A 158 -15.06 -12.36 23.55
CA LYS A 158 -15.71 -12.96 24.72
C LYS A 158 -14.91 -12.76 26.01
N TYR A 159 -13.57 -12.84 25.92
CA TYR A 159 -12.66 -12.70 27.05
C TYR A 159 -12.02 -11.31 27.16
N SER A 160 -12.39 -10.36 26.30
CA SER A 160 -11.85 -8.99 26.29
C SER A 160 -12.63 -8.02 27.18
N LEU A 161 -13.80 -8.41 27.70
CA LEU A 161 -14.73 -7.55 28.45
C LEU A 161 -14.82 -7.92 29.94
N ALA A 162 -13.88 -8.72 30.45
CA ALA A 162 -13.76 -9.06 31.87
C ALA A 162 -12.74 -8.14 32.56
#